data_AF-C5KIC2-F1
#
_entry.id   AF-C5KIC2-F1
#
_cell.length_a   1.000
_cell.length_b   1.000
_cell.length_c   1.000
_cell.angle_alpha   90.00
_cell.angle_beta   90.00
_cell.angle_gamma   90.00
#
_symmetry.space_group_name_H-M   'P 1'
#
loop_
_entity.id
_entity.type
_entity.pdbx_description
1 polymer ?
#
loop_
_entity_poly.entity_id
_entity_poly.type
_entity_poly.pdbx_seq_one_letter_code
_entity_poly.pdbx_strand_id
1 'polypeptide(L)'
;MGSPDREGAVTIVGAVSPPGGDFTDPVTSATLSIVQVFWGLDKKLAQRKHFPSINWNISFSKYTRALEPFFNKYDNEYSSLQQKVKEILQTEDDLQEIVQLVGRDSLSEDQKCTLEVARIIREDFLQQNGFSDYDYMCPLAKTIGMMKCICHFYDAAQKCLSENHGDKVIGWSQISTACKDVIVAITNMKFEMPQHSEEDFANFFANLVNQIDTAFQNLLDETNNTN
;
A
#
# COMPACT_ATOMS: atom_id res chain seq x y z
N MET A 1 -13.52 -38.49 5.57
CA MET A 1 -14.08 -39.78 6.05
C MET A 1 -14.63 -40.56 4.87
N GLY A 2 -14.36 -41.86 4.84
CA GLY A 2 -14.69 -42.74 3.72
C GLY A 2 -13.70 -42.64 2.56
N SER A 3 -13.47 -43.76 1.87
CA SER A 3 -12.64 -43.81 0.67
C SER A 3 -13.38 -43.20 -0.53
N PRO A 4 -12.70 -42.51 -1.46
CA PRO A 4 -11.26 -42.19 -1.46
C PRO A 4 -10.88 -41.07 -0.48
N ASP A 5 -9.58 -40.95 -0.21
CA ASP A 5 -9.00 -39.82 0.54
C ASP A 5 -9.35 -38.51 -0.17
N ARG A 6 -9.95 -37.60 0.58
CA ARG A 6 -10.46 -36.32 0.10
C ARG A 6 -10.10 -35.25 1.10
N GLU A 7 -9.56 -34.15 0.59
CA GLU A 7 -9.40 -32.92 1.34
C GLU A 7 -10.60 -32.00 1.09
N GLY A 8 -11.02 -31.29 2.12
CA GLY A 8 -12.12 -30.35 2.05
C GLY A 8 -11.91 -29.22 3.03
N ALA A 9 -12.41 -28.04 2.69
CA ALA A 9 -12.33 -26.85 3.53
C ALA A 9 -13.71 -26.18 3.63
N VAL A 10 -13.96 -25.53 4.76
CA VAL A 10 -15.14 -24.69 4.98
C VAL A 10 -14.66 -23.33 5.46
N THR A 11 -14.98 -22.30 4.69
CA THR A 11 -14.69 -20.90 5.05
C THR A 11 -15.99 -20.22 5.44
N ILE A 12 -16.01 -19.57 6.61
CA ILE A 12 -17.17 -18.84 7.12
C ILE A 12 -16.87 -17.35 7.07
N VAL A 13 -17.75 -16.58 6.42
CA VAL A 13 -17.71 -15.11 6.38
C VAL A 13 -19.06 -14.61 6.88
N GLY A 14 -19.05 -13.91 8.02
CA GLY A 14 -20.24 -13.34 8.62
C GLY A 14 -20.20 -11.82 8.60
N ALA A 15 -21.32 -11.17 8.27
CA ALA A 15 -21.49 -9.73 8.38
C ALA A 15 -22.20 -9.38 9.69
N VAL A 16 -21.67 -8.39 10.41
CA VAL A 16 -22.27 -7.86 11.64
C VAL A 16 -22.59 -6.38 11.41
N SER A 17 -23.81 -5.97 11.77
CA SER A 17 -24.30 -4.60 11.60
C SER A 17 -24.58 -3.96 12.97
N PRO A 18 -23.54 -3.44 13.67
CA PRO A 18 -23.74 -2.80 14.96
C PRO A 18 -24.57 -1.53 14.84
N PRO A 19 -25.40 -1.20 15.85
CA PRO A 19 -26.14 0.06 15.87
C PRO A 19 -25.16 1.24 15.86
N GLY A 20 -25.28 2.11 14.85
CA GLY A 20 -24.45 3.31 14.72
C GLY A 20 -22.98 3.07 14.38
N GLY A 21 -22.56 1.83 14.10
CA GLY A 21 -21.14 1.51 13.91
C GLY A 21 -20.36 1.29 15.22
N ASP A 22 -21.07 1.12 16.34
CA ASP A 22 -20.45 0.95 17.66
C ASP A 22 -19.91 -0.48 17.84
N PHE A 23 -18.58 -0.62 17.91
CA PHE A 23 -17.94 -1.92 18.12
C PHE A 23 -18.05 -2.44 19.56
N THR A 24 -18.53 -1.63 20.50
CA THR A 24 -18.77 -2.06 21.88
C THR A 24 -20.09 -2.81 22.06
N ASP A 25 -20.92 -2.88 21.01
CA ASP A 25 -22.14 -3.67 21.01
C ASP A 25 -21.87 -5.15 21.39
N PRO A 26 -22.74 -5.79 22.19
CA PRO A 26 -22.54 -7.17 22.64
C PRO A 26 -22.34 -8.17 21.51
N VAL A 27 -23.01 -8.00 20.36
CA VAL A 27 -22.88 -8.91 19.21
C VAL A 27 -21.51 -8.77 18.57
N THR A 28 -21.05 -7.53 18.38
CA THR A 28 -19.70 -7.26 17.84
C THR A 28 -18.63 -7.82 18.77
N SER A 29 -18.72 -7.52 20.07
CA SER A 29 -17.75 -7.98 21.07
C SER A 29 -17.67 -9.51 21.14
N ALA A 30 -18.82 -10.19 21.14
CA ALA A 30 -18.86 -11.65 21.10
C ALA A 30 -18.24 -12.21 19.80
N THR A 31 -18.54 -11.59 18.65
CA THR A 31 -17.99 -12.02 17.35
C THR A 31 -16.46 -11.87 17.31
N LEU A 32 -15.95 -10.72 17.73
CA LEU A 32 -14.50 -10.42 17.77
C LEU A 32 -13.72 -11.39 18.66
N SER A 33 -14.35 -11.94 19.71
CA SER A 33 -13.72 -12.91 20.59
C SER A 33 -13.46 -14.28 19.93
N ILE A 34 -14.22 -14.61 18.87
CA ILE A 34 -14.18 -15.92 18.20
C ILE A 34 -13.39 -15.85 16.89
N VAL A 35 -13.62 -14.81 16.09
CA VAL A 35 -13.07 -14.72 14.73
C VAL A 35 -11.55 -14.54 14.75
N GLN A 36 -10.91 -15.08 13.72
CA GLN A 36 -9.47 -14.96 13.52
C GLN A 36 -9.10 -13.81 12.56
N VAL A 37 -10.09 -13.31 11.80
CA VAL A 37 -9.95 -12.19 10.87
C VAL A 37 -11.10 -11.24 11.11
N PHE A 38 -10.80 -9.95 11.12
CA PHE A 38 -11.78 -8.88 11.24
C PHE A 38 -11.48 -7.80 10.19
N TRP A 39 -12.48 -7.49 9.37
CA TRP A 39 -12.46 -6.37 8.43
C TRP A 39 -13.44 -5.31 8.90
N GLY A 40 -12.92 -4.32 9.62
CA GLY A 40 -13.71 -3.21 10.11
C GLY A 40 -14.01 -2.21 8.99
N LEU A 41 -15.28 -1.94 8.72
CA LEU A 41 -15.68 -0.93 7.73
C LEU A 41 -15.75 0.45 8.38
N ASP A 42 -15.18 1.47 7.72
CA ASP A 42 -15.19 2.86 8.17
C ASP A 42 -16.25 3.69 7.46
N LYS A 43 -17.11 4.35 8.25
CA LYS A 43 -18.10 5.30 7.74
C LYS A 43 -17.44 6.52 7.09
N LYS A 44 -16.31 7.02 7.62
CA LYS A 44 -15.59 8.18 7.08
C LYS A 44 -15.04 7.89 5.68
N LEU A 45 -14.52 6.68 5.45
CA LEU A 45 -14.04 6.25 4.12
C LEU A 45 -15.22 6.17 3.13
N ALA A 46 -16.33 5.54 3.54
CA ALA A 46 -17.52 5.44 2.71
C ALA A 46 -18.10 6.81 2.33
N GLN A 47 -18.16 7.76 3.28
CA GLN A 47 -18.63 9.12 3.03
C GLN A 47 -17.75 9.89 2.02
N ARG A 48 -16.45 9.60 1.99
CA ARG A 48 -15.52 10.15 0.99
C ARG A 48 -15.46 9.36 -0.31
N LYS A 49 -16.35 8.37 -0.51
CA LYS A 49 -16.37 7.46 -1.67
C LYS A 49 -15.07 6.68 -1.86
N HIS A 50 -14.36 6.41 -0.76
CA HIS A 50 -13.21 5.51 -0.75
C HIS A 50 -13.72 4.08 -0.57
N PHE A 51 -13.58 3.26 -1.62
CA PHE A 51 -14.07 1.88 -1.66
C PHE A 51 -12.95 0.92 -2.08
N PRO A 52 -12.89 -0.28 -1.48
CA PRO A 52 -13.70 -0.74 -0.34
C PRO A 52 -13.35 0.03 0.94
N SER A 53 -14.37 0.37 1.76
CA SER A 53 -14.21 1.25 2.92
C SER A 53 -13.66 0.53 4.15
N ILE A 54 -12.61 -0.26 3.99
CA ILE A 54 -11.98 -1.02 5.08
C ILE A 54 -11.03 -0.10 5.85
N ASN A 55 -11.21 0.00 7.17
CA ASN A 55 -10.26 0.68 8.04
C ASN A 55 -9.05 -0.22 8.27
N TRP A 56 -7.91 0.17 7.72
CA TRP A 56 -6.66 -0.59 7.79
C TRP A 56 -5.97 -0.56 9.16
N ASN A 57 -6.31 0.38 10.05
CA ASN A 57 -5.71 0.49 11.38
C ASN A 57 -6.39 -0.43 12.41
N ILE A 58 -7.72 -0.61 12.33
CA ILE A 58 -8.47 -1.47 13.27
C ILE A 58 -8.63 -2.91 12.79
N SER A 59 -8.50 -3.16 11.48
CA SER A 59 -8.66 -4.48 10.89
C SER A 59 -7.46 -5.36 11.20
N PHE A 60 -7.68 -6.67 11.37
CA PHE A 60 -6.59 -7.59 11.70
C PHE A 60 -6.81 -9.00 11.12
N SER A 61 -5.72 -9.76 11.05
CA SER A 61 -5.73 -11.18 10.75
C SER A 61 -4.73 -11.89 11.66
N LYS A 62 -5.18 -12.94 12.35
CA LYS A 62 -4.32 -13.83 13.14
C LYS A 62 -3.64 -14.91 12.27
N TYR A 63 -3.99 -15.00 10.99
CA TYR A 63 -3.42 -15.98 10.05
C TYR A 63 -2.14 -15.51 9.37
N THR A 64 -1.67 -14.28 9.57
CA THR A 64 -0.49 -13.73 8.88
C THR A 64 0.72 -14.68 8.99
N ARG A 65 1.06 -15.13 10.21
CA ARG A 65 2.19 -16.05 10.43
C ARG A 65 1.98 -17.44 9.79
N ALA A 66 0.73 -17.91 9.73
CA ALA A 66 0.42 -19.21 9.14
C ALA A 66 0.46 -19.18 7.59
N LEU A 67 0.12 -18.03 7.00
CA LEU A 67 0.12 -17.83 5.55
C LEU A 67 1.46 -17.33 4.99
N GLU A 68 2.34 -16.83 5.85
CA GLU A 68 3.67 -16.35 5.49
C GLU A 68 4.45 -17.32 4.59
N PRO A 69 4.53 -18.64 4.86
CA PRO A 69 5.26 -19.57 3.98
C PRO A 69 4.63 -19.71 2.59
N PHE A 70 3.31 -19.60 2.48
CA PHE A 70 2.61 -19.67 1.19
C PHE A 70 2.95 -18.45 0.34
N PHE A 71 2.83 -17.25 0.91
CA PHE A 71 3.11 -16.02 0.18
C PHE A 71 4.61 -15.86 -0.11
N ASN A 72 5.50 -16.17 0.83
CA ASN A 72 6.95 -16.08 0.61
C ASN A 72 7.48 -17.13 -0.36
N LYS A 73 6.76 -18.24 -0.58
CA LYS A 73 7.05 -19.19 -1.66
C LYS A 73 6.66 -18.62 -3.02
N TYR A 74 5.61 -17.82 -3.09
CA TYR A 74 5.18 -17.13 -4.31
C TYR A 74 6.12 -15.95 -4.63
N ASP A 75 6.40 -15.10 -3.64
CA ASP A 75 7.35 -14.00 -3.74
C ASP A 75 8.01 -13.77 -2.37
N ASN A 76 9.33 -13.91 -2.30
CA ASN A 76 10.09 -13.87 -1.06
C ASN A 76 10.10 -12.49 -0.37
N GLU A 77 9.71 -11.41 -1.07
CA GLU A 77 9.64 -10.06 -0.52
C GLU A 77 8.24 -9.71 0.01
N TYR A 78 7.23 -10.56 -0.23
CA TYR A 78 5.84 -10.27 0.12
C TYR A 78 5.66 -9.77 1.56
N SER A 79 6.25 -10.50 2.51
CA SER A 79 6.07 -10.20 3.94
C SER A 79 6.72 -8.87 4.33
N SER A 80 7.91 -8.58 3.80
CA SER A 80 8.59 -7.30 4.02
C SER A 80 7.85 -6.14 3.37
N LEU A 81 7.31 -6.33 2.16
CA LEU A 81 6.52 -5.31 1.46
C LEU A 81 5.23 -5.01 2.22
N GLN A 82 4.50 -6.04 2.65
CA GLN A 82 3.28 -5.88 3.44
C GLN A 82 3.56 -5.12 4.74
N GLN A 83 4.64 -5.47 5.44
CA GLN A 83 5.02 -4.82 6.69
C GLN A 83 5.34 -3.34 6.46
N LYS A 84 6.12 -3.03 5.41
CA LYS A 84 6.47 -1.65 5.05
C LYS A 84 5.25 -0.81 4.70
N VAL A 85 4.32 -1.34 3.91
CA VAL A 85 3.05 -0.65 3.58
C VAL A 85 2.25 -0.32 4.85
N LYS A 86 2.19 -1.24 5.81
CA LYS A 86 1.52 -0.98 7.11
C LYS A 86 2.22 0.11 7.90
N GLU A 87 3.56 0.10 7.95
CA GLU A 87 4.36 1.09 8.65
C GLU A 87 4.18 2.49 8.05
N ILE A 88 4.16 2.61 6.73
CA ILE A 88 3.90 3.89 6.03
C ILE A 88 2.51 4.42 6.39
N LEU A 89 1.48 3.58 6.38
CA LEU A 89 0.11 3.98 6.72
C LEU A 89 -0.05 4.36 8.20
N GLN A 90 0.62 3.64 9.12
CA GLN A 90 0.61 4.00 10.53
C GLN A 90 1.32 5.34 10.78
N THR A 91 2.48 5.52 10.14
CA THR A 91 3.23 6.78 10.23
C THR A 91 2.42 7.94 9.65
N GLU A 92 1.64 7.71 8.58
CA GLU A 92 0.73 8.73 8.07
C GLU A 92 -0.30 9.15 9.11
N ASP A 93 -0.95 8.21 9.79
CA ASP A 93 -1.96 8.50 10.81
C ASP A 93 -1.38 9.39 11.94
N ASP A 94 -0.19 9.04 12.43
CA ASP A 94 0.54 9.82 13.45
C ASP A 94 0.89 11.24 12.93
N LEU A 95 1.31 11.35 11.66
CA LEU A 95 1.63 12.64 11.04
C LEU A 95 0.39 13.50 10.76
N GLN A 96 -0.76 12.88 10.46
CA GLN A 96 -2.01 13.62 10.21
C GLN A 96 -2.48 14.39 11.45
N GLU A 97 -2.26 13.84 12.66
CA GLU A 97 -2.54 14.56 13.91
C GLU A 97 -1.68 15.83 14.02
N ILE A 98 -0.39 15.72 13.72
CA ILE A 98 0.54 16.87 13.74
C ILE A 98 0.15 17.91 12.68
N VAL A 99 -0.18 17.47 11.47
CA VAL A 99 -0.62 18.35 10.38
C VAL A 99 -1.88 19.12 10.76
N GLN A 100 -2.83 18.49 11.45
CA GLN A 100 -4.06 19.16 11.89
C GLN A 100 -3.81 20.20 13.00
N LEU A 101 -2.78 20.00 13.83
CA LEU A 101 -2.45 20.89 14.95
C LEU A 101 -1.54 22.06 14.55
N VAL A 102 -0.51 21.81 13.73
CA VAL A 102 0.57 22.77 13.44
C VAL A 102 0.61 23.18 11.97
N GLY A 103 0.17 22.30 11.07
CA GLY A 103 0.19 22.52 9.61
C GLY A 103 1.30 21.74 8.90
N ARG A 104 1.11 21.49 7.59
CA ARG A 104 2.00 20.65 6.77
C ARG A 104 3.43 21.18 6.64
N ASP A 105 3.60 22.50 6.71
CA ASP A 105 4.91 23.15 6.56
C ASP A 105 5.85 22.87 7.74
N SER A 106 5.31 22.39 8.87
CA SER A 106 6.10 22.01 10.06
C SER A 106 6.81 20.66 9.93
N LEU A 107 6.48 19.87 8.91
CA LEU A 107 7.05 18.54 8.70
C LEU A 107 8.43 18.60 8.06
N SER A 108 9.27 17.62 8.42
CA SER A 108 10.52 17.34 7.71
C SER A 108 10.27 16.79 6.30
N GLU A 109 11.29 16.82 5.43
CA GLU A 109 11.13 16.42 4.03
C GLU A 109 10.82 14.92 3.88
N ASP A 110 11.37 14.07 4.73
CA ASP A 110 11.07 12.63 4.82
C ASP A 110 9.63 12.35 5.27
N GLN A 111 9.10 13.15 6.20
CA GLN A 111 7.70 13.08 6.62
C GLN A 111 6.76 13.53 5.51
N LYS A 112 7.10 14.60 4.77
CA LYS A 112 6.34 15.05 3.59
C LYS A 112 6.30 13.96 2.51
N CYS A 113 7.43 13.28 2.27
CA CYS A 113 7.51 12.13 1.37
C CYS A 113 6.60 10.99 1.85
N THR A 114 6.66 10.64 3.14
CA THR A 114 5.83 9.59 3.74
C THR A 114 4.33 9.86 3.58
N LEU A 115 3.88 11.11 3.80
CA LEU A 115 2.48 11.49 3.56
C LEU A 115 2.07 11.33 2.10
N GLU A 116 2.94 11.66 1.15
CA GLU A 116 2.61 11.53 -0.27
C GLU A 116 2.55 10.06 -0.71
N VAL A 117 3.51 9.24 -0.29
CA VAL A 117 3.48 7.80 -0.59
C VAL A 117 2.30 7.12 0.10
N ALA A 118 1.97 7.49 1.33
CA ALA A 118 0.77 7.01 1.99
C ALA A 118 -0.51 7.40 1.23
N ARG A 119 -0.57 8.61 0.64
CA ARG A 119 -1.68 9.01 -0.24
C ARG A 119 -1.80 8.07 -1.46
N ILE A 120 -0.68 7.77 -2.12
CA ILE A 120 -0.64 6.82 -3.25
C ILE A 120 -1.14 5.43 -2.81
N ILE A 121 -0.70 4.95 -1.64
CA ILE A 121 -1.17 3.66 -1.10
C ILE A 121 -2.69 3.71 -0.87
N ARG A 122 -3.22 4.79 -0.27
CA ARG A 122 -4.66 4.91 -0.01
C ARG A 122 -5.48 4.99 -1.30
N GLU A 123 -5.07 5.79 -2.27
CA GLU A 123 -5.91 6.17 -3.43
C GLU A 123 -5.68 5.28 -4.67
N ASP A 124 -4.51 4.65 -4.78
CA ASP A 124 -4.13 3.89 -5.99
C ASP A 124 -3.84 2.41 -5.70
N PHE A 125 -3.59 2.02 -4.45
CA PHE A 125 -3.40 0.62 -4.08
C PHE A 125 -4.58 0.03 -3.30
N LEU A 126 -5.06 0.72 -2.26
CA LEU A 126 -6.17 0.23 -1.41
C LEU A 126 -7.54 0.50 -2.01
N GLN A 127 -7.69 1.57 -2.80
CA GLN A 127 -8.94 1.89 -3.46
C GLN A 127 -9.10 1.05 -4.73
N GLN A 128 -10.26 0.40 -4.88
CA GLN A 128 -10.58 -0.41 -6.05
C GLN A 128 -12.01 -0.15 -6.49
N ASN A 129 -12.19 0.08 -7.80
CA ASN A 129 -13.52 0.20 -8.39
C ASN A 129 -14.00 -1.18 -8.88
N GLY A 130 -14.78 -1.86 -8.06
CA GLY A 130 -15.35 -3.17 -8.39
C GLY A 130 -16.25 -3.21 -9.64
N PHE A 131 -16.62 -2.06 -10.21
CA PHE A 131 -17.42 -1.95 -11.42
C PHE A 131 -16.60 -1.69 -12.70
N SER A 132 -15.29 -1.48 -12.60
CA SER A 132 -14.45 -1.25 -13.79
C SER A 132 -13.89 -2.56 -14.35
N ASP A 133 -13.59 -2.57 -15.64
CA ASP A 133 -13.02 -3.74 -16.33
C ASP A 133 -11.58 -4.06 -15.88
N TYR A 134 -10.91 -3.15 -15.17
CA TYR A 134 -9.52 -3.29 -14.72
C TYR A 134 -9.33 -3.51 -13.21
N ASP A 135 -10.31 -3.12 -12.37
CA ASP A 135 -10.24 -3.23 -10.89
C ASP A 135 -11.32 -4.14 -10.28
N TYR A 136 -12.18 -4.80 -11.08
CA TYR A 136 -13.15 -5.76 -10.54
C TYR A 136 -12.49 -6.95 -9.82
N MET A 137 -11.22 -7.24 -10.13
CA MET A 137 -10.37 -8.24 -9.49
C MET A 137 -8.91 -7.81 -9.63
N CYS A 138 -8.06 -8.15 -8.65
CA CYS A 138 -6.61 -7.94 -8.74
C CYS A 138 -5.86 -9.27 -8.50
N PRO A 139 -5.13 -9.80 -9.51
CA PRO A 139 -4.27 -10.98 -9.33
C PRO A 139 -3.16 -10.73 -8.30
N LEU A 140 -2.63 -11.82 -7.71
CA LEU A 140 -1.57 -11.72 -6.71
C LEU A 140 -0.28 -11.13 -7.29
N ALA A 141 0.13 -11.53 -8.50
CA ALA A 141 1.26 -10.93 -9.22
C ALA A 141 1.12 -9.41 -9.37
N LYS A 142 -0.06 -8.92 -9.76
CA LYS A 142 -0.37 -7.48 -9.87
C LYS A 142 -0.24 -6.78 -8.52
N THR A 143 -0.85 -7.34 -7.47
CA THR A 143 -0.80 -6.78 -6.11
C THR A 143 0.65 -6.66 -5.61
N ILE A 144 1.45 -7.70 -5.78
CA ILE A 144 2.85 -7.74 -5.33
C ILE A 144 3.71 -6.77 -6.14
N GLY A 145 3.54 -6.75 -7.46
CA GLY A 145 4.26 -5.82 -8.34
C GLY A 145 3.97 -4.35 -8.00
N MET A 146 2.71 -4.00 -7.74
CA MET A 146 2.35 -2.66 -7.26
C MET A 146 3.02 -2.32 -5.94
N MET A 147 3.01 -3.24 -4.96
CA MET A 147 3.70 -3.04 -3.68
C MET A 147 5.21 -2.83 -3.89
N LYS A 148 5.85 -3.61 -4.78
CA LYS A 148 7.28 -3.47 -5.10
C LYS A 148 7.60 -2.08 -5.64
N CYS A 149 6.86 -1.61 -6.64
CA CYS A 149 7.12 -0.28 -7.22
C CYS A 149 6.90 0.85 -6.21
N ILE A 150 5.83 0.78 -5.40
CA ILE A 150 5.56 1.80 -4.37
C ILE A 150 6.65 1.79 -3.29
N CYS A 151 7.01 0.62 -2.77
CA CYS A 151 8.03 0.50 -1.73
C CYS A 151 9.42 0.88 -2.24
N HIS A 152 9.76 0.48 -3.47
CA HIS A 152 11.04 0.82 -4.11
C HIS A 152 11.18 2.33 -4.32
N PHE A 153 10.13 2.98 -4.82
CA PHE A 153 10.09 4.44 -4.93
C PHE A 153 10.24 5.13 -3.57
N TYR A 154 9.53 4.64 -2.55
CA TYR A 154 9.64 5.15 -1.18
C TYR A 154 11.06 5.02 -0.64
N ASP A 155 11.69 3.85 -0.77
CA ASP A 155 13.04 3.60 -0.29
C ASP A 155 14.07 4.48 -1.01
N ALA A 156 13.95 4.63 -2.33
CA ALA A 156 14.82 5.50 -3.12
C ALA A 156 14.65 6.97 -2.72
N ALA A 157 13.42 7.42 -2.49
CA ALA A 157 13.13 8.77 -2.01
C ALA A 157 13.71 9.01 -0.61
N GLN A 158 13.46 8.10 0.34
CA GLN A 158 13.98 8.19 1.71
C GLN A 158 15.51 8.19 1.73
N LYS A 159 16.14 7.32 0.94
CA LYS A 159 17.59 7.31 0.77
C LYS A 159 18.09 8.66 0.26
N CYS A 160 17.50 9.17 -0.82
CA CYS A 160 17.87 10.45 -1.41
C CYS A 160 17.71 11.63 -0.43
N LEU A 161 16.67 11.63 0.41
CA LEU A 161 16.44 12.66 1.43
C LEU A 161 17.40 12.56 2.62
N SER A 162 17.81 11.34 2.98
CA SER A 162 18.72 11.09 4.11
C SER A 162 20.19 11.31 3.78
N GLU A 163 20.57 11.11 2.51
CA GLU A 163 21.95 11.25 2.04
C GLU A 163 22.33 12.72 1.85
N ASN A 164 23.55 13.05 2.22
CA ASN A 164 24.08 14.39 2.07
C ASN A 164 24.75 14.51 0.69
N HIS A 165 24.10 15.19 -0.26
CA HIS A 165 24.58 15.36 -1.64
C HIS A 165 25.54 16.55 -1.76
N GLY A 166 26.60 16.56 -0.94
CA GLY A 166 27.55 17.66 -0.84
C GLY A 166 26.97 18.90 -0.15
N ASP A 167 27.06 20.07 -0.80
CA ASP A 167 26.53 21.35 -0.28
C ASP A 167 25.02 21.56 -0.57
N LYS A 168 24.39 20.65 -1.33
CA LYS A 168 22.98 20.76 -1.73
C LYS A 168 22.13 19.74 -0.97
N VAL A 169 21.15 20.24 -0.23
CA VAL A 169 20.10 19.43 0.38
C VAL A 169 19.00 19.21 -0.67
N ILE A 170 18.75 17.96 -1.04
CA ILE A 170 17.63 17.60 -1.90
C ILE A 170 16.37 17.53 -1.04
N GLY A 171 15.39 18.39 -1.33
CA GLY A 171 14.08 18.36 -0.69
C GLY A 171 13.07 17.49 -1.43
N TRP A 172 11.97 17.15 -0.76
CA TRP A 172 10.85 16.42 -1.34
C TRP A 172 10.27 17.14 -2.56
N SER A 173 10.21 18.47 -2.55
CA SER A 173 9.71 19.24 -3.70
C SER A 173 10.53 19.01 -4.98
N GLN A 174 11.84 18.80 -4.86
CA GLN A 174 12.71 18.52 -6.00
C GLN A 174 12.50 17.09 -6.51
N ILE A 175 12.45 16.11 -5.60
CA ILE A 175 12.14 14.71 -5.93
C ILE A 175 10.79 14.61 -6.63
N SER A 176 9.75 15.22 -6.06
CA SER A 176 8.39 15.20 -6.61
C SER A 176 8.31 15.80 -8.01
N THR A 177 9.16 16.80 -8.31
CA THR A 177 9.20 17.43 -9.64
C THR A 177 9.96 16.56 -10.64
N ALA A 178 11.15 16.10 -10.26
CA ALA A 178 12.01 15.29 -11.13
C ALA A 178 11.41 13.91 -11.43
N CYS A 179 10.76 13.29 -10.44
CA CYS A 179 10.16 11.96 -10.56
C CYS A 179 8.67 12.01 -10.96
N LYS A 180 8.16 13.15 -11.45
CA LYS A 180 6.73 13.33 -11.74
C LYS A 180 6.18 12.24 -12.67
N ASP A 181 6.89 11.92 -13.74
CA ASP A 181 6.43 10.94 -14.73
C ASP A 181 6.36 9.53 -14.14
N VAL A 182 7.33 9.19 -13.28
CA VAL A 182 7.35 7.92 -12.54
C VAL A 182 6.23 7.86 -11.52
N ILE A 183 5.96 8.95 -10.79
CA ILE A 183 4.83 9.01 -9.86
C ILE A 183 3.52 8.78 -10.60
N VAL A 184 3.34 9.40 -11.77
CA VAL A 184 2.15 9.18 -12.62
C VAL A 184 2.07 7.70 -13.05
N ALA A 185 3.17 7.09 -13.47
CA ALA A 185 3.21 5.68 -13.83
C ALA A 185 2.83 4.76 -12.65
N ILE A 186 3.32 5.05 -11.43
CA ILE A 186 2.96 4.34 -10.20
C ILE A 186 1.45 4.47 -9.92
N THR A 187 0.88 5.68 -10.02
CA THR A 187 -0.57 5.86 -9.80
C THR A 187 -1.45 5.16 -10.85
N ASN A 188 -0.89 4.94 -12.05
CA ASN A 188 -1.60 4.30 -13.15
C ASN A 188 -1.49 2.77 -13.17
N MET A 189 -0.68 2.14 -12.30
CA MET A 189 -0.52 0.68 -12.27
C MET A 189 -1.84 -0.08 -12.07
N LYS A 190 -2.82 0.54 -11.40
CA LYS A 190 -4.14 -0.08 -11.20
C LYS A 190 -4.90 -0.31 -12.50
N PHE A 191 -4.61 0.43 -13.56
CA PHE A 191 -5.26 0.29 -14.86
C PHE A 191 -4.75 -0.91 -15.68
N GLU A 192 -3.71 -1.62 -15.22
CA GLU A 192 -3.26 -2.86 -15.84
C GLU A 192 -4.35 -3.93 -15.79
N MET A 193 -4.63 -4.56 -16.92
CA MET A 193 -5.75 -5.47 -17.07
C MET A 193 -5.52 -6.76 -16.26
N PRO A 194 -6.49 -7.21 -15.44
CA PRO A 194 -6.31 -8.38 -14.57
C PRO A 194 -6.18 -9.70 -15.34
N GLN A 195 -6.44 -9.70 -16.65
CA GLN A 195 -6.31 -10.87 -17.52
C GLN A 195 -4.88 -11.06 -18.07
N HIS A 196 -3.96 -10.12 -17.85
CA HIS A 196 -2.56 -10.28 -18.21
C HIS A 196 -1.91 -11.48 -17.51
N SER A 197 -0.91 -12.08 -18.15
CA SER A 197 -0.18 -13.20 -17.56
C SER A 197 0.74 -12.75 -16.43
N GLU A 198 1.18 -13.69 -15.58
CA GLU A 198 2.16 -13.38 -14.54
C GLU A 198 3.49 -12.86 -15.12
N GLU A 199 3.87 -13.32 -16.31
CA GLU A 199 5.08 -12.85 -17.03
C GLU A 199 4.91 -11.41 -17.52
N ASP A 200 3.73 -11.06 -18.05
CA ASP A 200 3.44 -9.68 -18.48
C ASP A 200 3.51 -8.72 -17.29
N PHE A 201 2.92 -9.10 -16.14
CA PHE A 201 3.03 -8.33 -14.91
C PHE A 201 4.48 -8.20 -14.47
N ALA A 202 5.23 -9.30 -14.42
CA ALA A 202 6.64 -9.28 -14.02
C ALA A 202 7.46 -8.31 -14.88
N ASN A 203 7.28 -8.37 -16.21
CA ASN A 203 7.96 -7.48 -17.16
C ASN A 203 7.54 -6.02 -16.97
N PHE A 204 6.24 -5.75 -16.81
CA PHE A 204 5.71 -4.41 -16.60
C PHE A 204 6.30 -3.77 -15.34
N PHE A 205 6.22 -4.46 -14.19
CA PHE A 205 6.72 -3.91 -12.92
C PHE A 205 8.24 -3.82 -12.87
N ALA A 206 8.97 -4.78 -13.48
CA ALA A 206 10.42 -4.68 -13.59
C ALA A 206 10.84 -3.46 -14.43
N ASN A 207 10.14 -3.19 -15.53
CA ASN A 207 10.40 -1.99 -16.34
C ASN A 207 10.11 -0.71 -15.54
N LEU A 208 9.04 -0.67 -14.76
CA LEU A 208 8.73 0.48 -13.91
C LEU A 208 9.76 0.69 -12.80
N VAL A 209 10.27 -0.37 -12.18
CA VAL A 209 11.40 -0.30 -11.23
C VAL A 209 12.63 0.32 -11.88
N ASN A 210 12.99 -0.13 -13.09
CA ASN A 210 14.11 0.47 -13.83
C ASN A 210 13.89 1.95 -14.16
N GLN A 211 12.64 2.36 -14.46
CA GLN A 211 12.28 3.75 -14.67
C GLN A 211 12.42 4.58 -13.39
N ILE A 212 12.02 4.03 -12.24
CA ILE A 212 12.24 4.65 -10.92
C ILE A 212 13.74 4.89 -10.73
N ASP A 213 14.57 3.86 -10.90
CA ASP A 213 16.03 3.98 -10.71
C ASP A 213 16.65 5.02 -11.64
N THR A 214 16.25 5.01 -12.92
CA THR A 214 16.73 5.98 -13.91
C THR A 214 16.34 7.40 -13.53
N ALA A 215 15.12 7.63 -13.03
CA ALA A 215 14.67 8.97 -12.62
C ALA A 215 15.48 9.50 -11.43
N PHE A 216 15.77 8.65 -10.44
CA PHE A 216 16.62 9.04 -9.31
C PHE A 216 18.08 9.26 -9.72
N GLN A 217 18.63 8.45 -10.63
CA GLN A 217 19.97 8.68 -11.18
C GLN A 217 20.06 10.03 -11.90
N ASN A 218 19.10 10.34 -12.77
CA ASN A 218 19.05 11.63 -13.47
C ASN A 218 18.97 12.82 -12.49
N LEU A 219 18.16 12.71 -11.43
CA LEU A 219 18.07 13.72 -10.38
C LEU A 219 19.42 13.96 -9.69
N LEU A 220 20.13 12.90 -9.36
CA LEU A 220 21.45 12.99 -8.73
C LEU A 220 22.49 13.61 -9.68
N ASP A 221 22.47 13.21 -10.95
CA ASP A 221 23.37 13.75 -11.97
C ASP A 221 23.12 15.25 -12.23
N GLU A 222 21.87 15.69 -12.31
CA GLU A 222 21.51 17.11 -12.44
C GLU A 222 21.97 17.94 -11.23
N THR A 223 21.87 17.36 -10.03
CA THR A 223 22.32 18.00 -8.79
C THR A 223 23.83 18.18 -8.77
N ASN A 224 24.57 17.20 -9.30
CA ASN A 224 26.04 17.21 -9.42
C ASN A 224 26.55 18.13 -10.54
N ASN A 225 25.80 18.25 -11.65
CA ASN A 225 26.18 19.05 -12.82
C ASN A 225 25.89 20.56 -12.70
N THR A 226 25.07 20.97 -11.73
CA THR A 226 24.86 22.39 -11.39
C THR A 226 25.94 22.94 -10.43
N ASN A 227 27.14 22.36 -10.45
CA ASN A 227 28.36 22.86 -9.82
C ASN A 227 29.19 23.67 -10.83
#